data_AF-A0A0B7K883-F1
#
_entry.id   AF-A0A0B7K883-F1
#
_cell.length_a   1.000
_cell.length_b   1.000
_cell.length_c   1.000
_cell.angle_alpha   90.00
_cell.angle_beta   90.00
_cell.angle_gamma   90.00
#
_symmetry.space_group_name_H-M   'P 1'
#
loop_
_entity.id
_entity.type
_entity.pdbx_description
1 polymer ?
#
loop_
_entity_poly.entity_id
_entity_poly.type
_entity_poly.pdbx_seq_one_letter_code
_entity_poly.pdbx_strand_id
1 'polypeptide(L)'
;MTQPGPSRVATRWAVRIIPCFIVAAFAFAKYAVIAHLCVDYLYRQHHERGLAVALIVLYFVFFLLALAAYVRTVYTTQTNPGLVPWSERRQRVHNERKALPHKEREDLESQSWSTPDLSPDSPGLESFYTKTMFICEPDGRPRWCSLCWSWKPDRSHHSSELGRCVRKMDHLCPWVGGMVSETSFNFFAQFTYWVSMYLAVCVATAGYCLHKQIQASDPLDWRVVVILALSGLFGLFAFGMSMTSTRYIVENITNIDVFKRRAVHYIAIRVPRGTPSTASYQTVTFPLPGPPGTEPHSPANGFTPSSRDRQAVRTFAIVKTEPGENPFDLGYWRNFKAVMGNNIFEWLLPIEHSPCCNHDSPESFYEFGSLIEELKERHGLPQGHRRRHSRADEVEMVERRPSRD
;
A
#
# COMPACT_ATOMS: atom_id res chain seq x y z
N MET A 1 -0.70 -25.35 23.74
CA MET A 1 0.44 -25.11 22.82
C MET A 1 -0.03 -25.47 21.42
N THR A 2 -0.74 -24.57 20.76
CA THR A 2 -0.97 -24.70 19.32
C THR A 2 0.31 -24.23 18.65
N GLN A 3 1.02 -25.17 18.03
CA GLN A 3 2.14 -24.86 17.16
C GLN A 3 1.64 -23.83 16.12
N PRO A 4 2.38 -22.75 15.83
CA PRO A 4 2.07 -21.94 14.65
C PRO A 4 1.99 -22.92 13.49
N GLY A 5 0.93 -22.84 12.67
CA GLY A 5 0.79 -23.71 11.51
C GLY A 5 2.12 -23.77 10.72
N PRO A 6 2.49 -24.91 10.13
CA PRO A 6 3.83 -25.15 9.57
C PRO A 6 4.32 -24.03 8.62
N SER A 7 3.41 -23.31 7.98
CA SER A 7 3.69 -22.12 7.16
C SER A 7 4.30 -20.94 7.93
N ARG A 8 3.82 -20.62 9.14
CA ARG A 8 4.27 -19.45 9.92
C ARG A 8 5.69 -19.60 10.43
N VAL A 9 6.06 -20.80 10.84
CA VAL A 9 7.42 -21.11 11.28
C VAL A 9 8.38 -21.00 10.09
N ALA A 10 8.01 -21.58 8.95
CA ALA A 10 8.79 -21.47 7.72
C ALA A 10 9.00 -20.01 7.30
N THR A 11 7.94 -19.19 7.31
CA THR A 11 8.04 -17.75 7.01
C THR A 11 9.00 -17.03 7.96
N ARG A 12 8.94 -17.30 9.27
CA ARG A 12 9.86 -16.68 10.26
C ARG A 12 11.32 -17.05 10.02
N TRP A 13 11.60 -18.30 9.67
CA TRP A 13 12.96 -18.74 9.35
C TRP A 13 13.44 -18.16 8.02
N ALA A 14 12.58 -18.12 7.00
CA ALA A 14 12.89 -17.49 5.72
C ALA A 14 13.31 -16.03 5.91
N VAL A 15 12.53 -15.25 6.67
CA VAL A 15 12.85 -13.84 6.98
C VAL A 15 14.21 -13.66 7.66
N ARG A 16 14.68 -14.63 8.44
CA ARG A 16 15.99 -14.57 9.13
C ARG A 16 17.16 -15.01 8.24
N ILE A 17 16.94 -16.01 7.38
CA ILE A 17 18.00 -16.61 6.57
C ILE A 17 18.26 -15.79 5.31
N ILE A 18 17.20 -15.30 4.67
CA ILE A 18 17.28 -14.59 3.37
C ILE A 18 18.27 -13.41 3.40
N PRO A 19 18.30 -12.52 4.41
CA PRO A 19 19.26 -11.42 4.44
C PRO A 19 20.73 -11.87 4.42
N CYS A 20 21.05 -12.95 5.13
CA CYS A 20 22.42 -13.49 5.14
C CYS A 20 22.82 -14.01 3.75
N PHE A 21 21.90 -14.71 3.08
CA PHE A 21 22.10 -15.19 1.72
C PHE A 21 22.29 -14.02 0.73
N ILE A 22 21.49 -12.96 0.85
CA ILE A 22 21.60 -11.75 0.02
C ILE A 22 22.98 -11.11 0.17
N VAL A 23 23.47 -10.95 1.41
CA VAL A 23 24.80 -10.35 1.67
C VAL A 23 25.92 -11.18 1.05
N ALA A 24 25.87 -12.52 1.22
CA ALA A 24 26.86 -13.41 0.62
C ALA A 24 26.84 -13.36 -0.92
N ALA A 25 25.64 -13.35 -1.53
CA ALA A 25 25.47 -13.22 -2.97
C ALA A 25 26.03 -11.90 -3.50
N PHE A 26 25.78 -10.78 -2.82
CA PHE A 26 26.34 -9.48 -3.21
C PHE A 26 27.86 -9.42 -3.06
N ALA A 27 28.42 -10.00 -1.99
CA ALA A 27 29.88 -10.05 -1.80
C ALA A 27 30.55 -10.84 -2.92
N PHE A 28 29.99 -12.01 -3.28
CA PHE A 28 30.47 -12.80 -4.41
C PHE A 28 30.32 -12.06 -5.74
N ALA A 29 29.16 -11.46 -6.00
CA ALA A 29 28.90 -10.70 -7.22
C ALA A 29 29.88 -9.53 -7.38
N LYS A 30 30.14 -8.77 -6.30
CA LYS A 30 31.14 -7.70 -6.29
C LYS A 30 32.52 -8.22 -6.66
N TYR A 31 32.96 -9.31 -6.02
CA TYR A 31 34.26 -9.91 -6.30
C TYR A 31 34.37 -10.36 -7.78
N ALA A 32 33.39 -11.11 -8.27
CA ALA A 32 33.42 -11.64 -9.63
C ALA A 32 33.30 -10.51 -10.67
N VAL A 33 32.29 -9.65 -10.59
CA VAL A 33 32.04 -8.62 -11.60
C VAL A 33 33.10 -7.53 -11.57
N ILE A 34 33.46 -7.01 -10.39
CA ILE A 34 34.37 -5.87 -10.31
C ILE A 34 35.83 -6.31 -10.41
N ALA A 35 36.29 -7.20 -9.51
CA ALA A 35 37.70 -7.55 -9.46
C ALA A 35 38.11 -8.41 -10.67
N HIS A 36 37.35 -9.46 -10.98
CA HIS A 36 37.72 -10.38 -12.06
C HIS A 36 37.33 -9.86 -13.44
N LEU A 37 36.08 -9.50 -13.67
CA LEU A 37 35.63 -9.13 -15.02
C LEU A 37 36.07 -7.71 -15.40
N CYS A 38 35.73 -6.71 -14.59
CA CYS A 38 36.02 -5.33 -14.97
C CYS A 38 37.51 -4.98 -14.83
N VAL A 39 38.17 -5.34 -13.71
CA VAL A 39 39.55 -4.93 -13.45
C VAL A 39 40.56 -5.88 -14.10
N ASP A 40 40.52 -7.18 -13.80
CA ASP A 40 41.53 -8.11 -14.30
C ASP A 40 41.36 -8.39 -15.80
N TYR A 41 40.15 -8.74 -16.25
CA TYR A 41 39.90 -9.12 -17.64
C TYR A 41 39.80 -7.90 -18.57
N LEU A 42 38.86 -6.97 -18.35
CA LEU A 42 38.65 -5.84 -19.28
C LEU A 42 39.73 -4.76 -19.17
N TYR A 43 40.05 -4.31 -17.96
CA TYR A 43 40.97 -3.18 -17.78
C TYR A 43 42.44 -3.56 -17.95
N ARG A 44 42.89 -4.66 -17.33
CA ARG A 44 44.31 -5.08 -17.35
C ARG A 44 44.65 -5.91 -18.58
N GLN A 45 43.94 -7.01 -18.85
CA GLN A 45 44.29 -7.93 -19.94
C GLN A 45 43.91 -7.39 -21.32
N HIS A 46 42.68 -6.87 -21.48
CA HIS A 46 42.19 -6.41 -22.78
C HIS A 46 42.33 -4.90 -23.03
N HIS A 47 42.82 -4.13 -22.06
CA HIS A 47 43.04 -2.68 -22.16
C HIS A 47 41.81 -1.84 -22.54
N GLU A 48 40.59 -2.35 -22.33
CA GLU A 48 39.32 -1.65 -22.56
C GLU A 48 38.94 -0.76 -21.37
N ARG A 49 39.83 0.18 -21.05
CA ARG A 49 39.76 0.98 -19.82
C ARG A 49 38.46 1.78 -19.70
N GLY A 50 37.99 2.39 -20.80
CA GLY A 50 36.77 3.19 -20.80
C GLY A 50 35.53 2.37 -20.48
N LEU A 51 35.38 1.21 -21.12
CA LEU A 51 34.27 0.28 -20.88
C LEU A 51 34.30 -0.25 -19.44
N ALA A 52 35.47 -0.69 -18.96
CA ALA A 52 35.64 -1.19 -17.61
C ALA A 52 35.22 -0.14 -16.56
N VAL A 53 35.68 1.12 -16.71
CA VAL A 53 35.31 2.21 -15.81
C VAL A 53 33.81 2.50 -15.86
N ALA A 54 33.21 2.55 -17.06
CA ALA A 54 31.77 2.80 -17.20
C ALA A 54 30.92 1.72 -16.52
N LEU A 55 31.27 0.44 -16.71
CA LEU A 55 30.57 -0.69 -16.05
C LEU A 55 30.72 -0.65 -14.53
N ILE A 56 31.92 -0.32 -14.01
CA ILE A 56 32.16 -0.16 -12.57
C ILE A 56 31.29 0.97 -12.00
N VAL A 57 31.23 2.12 -12.67
CA VAL A 57 30.41 3.26 -12.23
C VAL A 57 28.93 2.88 -12.20
N LEU A 58 28.40 2.33 -13.29
CA LEU A 58 27.00 1.90 -13.35
C LEU A 58 26.67 0.84 -12.30
N TYR A 59 27.57 -0.12 -12.08
CA TYR A 59 27.42 -1.13 -11.04
C TYR A 59 27.23 -0.47 -9.67
N PHE A 60 28.12 0.45 -9.27
CA PHE A 60 28.03 1.08 -7.95
C PHE A 60 26.84 2.03 -7.83
N VAL A 61 26.49 2.77 -8.88
CA VAL A 61 25.31 3.66 -8.86
C VAL A 61 24.04 2.86 -8.59
N PHE A 62 23.77 1.82 -9.38
CA PHE A 62 22.56 1.02 -9.20
C PHE A 62 22.61 0.17 -7.93
N PHE A 63 23.78 -0.33 -7.54
CA PHE A 63 23.95 -1.05 -6.27
C PHE A 63 23.60 -0.17 -5.07
N LEU A 64 24.11 1.07 -5.01
CA LEU A 64 23.87 1.98 -3.89
C LEU A 64 22.40 2.42 -3.83
N LEU A 65 21.77 2.69 -4.97
CA LEU A 65 20.34 3.00 -5.04
C LEU A 65 19.48 1.81 -4.60
N ALA A 66 19.80 0.60 -5.08
CA ALA A 66 19.14 -0.63 -4.66
C ALA A 66 19.31 -0.90 -3.16
N LEU A 67 20.52 -0.71 -2.62
CA LEU A 67 20.81 -0.88 -1.21
C LEU A 67 20.04 0.12 -0.35
N ALA A 68 20.04 1.40 -0.72
CA ALA A 68 19.29 2.43 -0.01
C ALA A 68 17.79 2.12 0.00
N ALA A 69 17.22 1.75 -1.14
CA ALA A 69 15.80 1.39 -1.24
C ALA A 69 15.46 0.12 -0.46
N TYR A 70 16.35 -0.89 -0.48
CA TYR A 70 16.20 -2.11 0.31
C TYR A 70 16.19 -1.81 1.81
N VAL A 71 17.19 -1.08 2.30
CA VAL A 71 17.30 -0.70 3.72
C VAL A 71 16.08 0.10 4.16
N ARG A 72 15.64 1.08 3.34
CA ARG A 72 14.43 1.87 3.64
C ARG A 72 13.18 1.00 3.68
N THR A 73 13.03 0.08 2.74
CA THR A 73 11.89 -0.85 2.69
C THR A 73 11.87 -1.72 3.93
N VAL A 74 12.98 -2.39 4.26
CA VAL A 74 13.11 -3.25 5.46
C VAL A 74 12.85 -2.47 6.74
N TYR A 75 13.43 -1.28 6.87
CA TYR A 75 13.20 -0.41 8.03
C TYR A 75 11.71 -0.07 8.17
N THR A 76 11.06 0.30 7.08
CA THR A 76 9.65 0.72 7.09
C THR A 76 8.71 -0.44 7.37
N THR A 77 8.93 -1.61 6.75
CA THR A 77 8.09 -2.80 6.99
C THR A 77 8.17 -3.29 8.43
N GLN A 78 9.28 -3.05 9.13
CA GLN A 78 9.46 -3.41 10.53
C GLN A 78 8.91 -2.36 11.51
N THR A 79 9.10 -1.07 11.21
CA THR A 79 8.73 0.02 12.14
C THR A 79 7.31 0.54 11.92
N ASN A 80 6.84 0.58 10.67
CA ASN A 80 5.53 1.08 10.30
C ASN A 80 4.92 0.25 9.14
N PRO A 81 4.39 -0.96 9.41
CA PRO A 81 3.77 -1.80 8.38
C PRO A 81 2.40 -1.30 7.93
N GLY A 82 1.97 -0.09 8.30
CA GLY A 82 0.66 0.47 7.91
C GLY A 82 -0.51 -0.12 8.68
N LEU A 83 -0.35 -0.39 9.98
CA LEU A 83 -1.42 -1.00 10.79
C LEU A 83 -2.58 -0.03 11.02
N VAL A 84 -3.80 -0.54 10.93
CA VAL A 84 -5.00 0.16 11.42
C VAL A 84 -4.96 0.17 12.95
N PRO A 85 -5.09 1.33 13.62
CA PRO A 85 -5.14 1.43 15.07
C PRO A 85 -6.25 0.55 15.67
N TRP A 86 -5.99 -0.02 16.84
CA TRP A 86 -7.03 -0.74 17.55
C TRP A 86 -8.00 0.22 18.23
N SER A 87 -9.26 -0.22 18.37
CA SER A 87 -10.16 0.40 19.33
C SER A 87 -9.62 0.19 20.74
N GLU A 88 -9.90 1.14 21.65
CA GLU A 88 -9.46 1.02 23.04
C GLU A 88 -9.93 -0.29 23.69
N ARG A 89 -11.16 -0.70 23.36
CA ARG A 89 -11.74 -1.97 23.82
C ARG A 89 -10.86 -3.15 23.41
N ARG A 90 -10.43 -3.22 22.15
CA ARG A 90 -9.56 -4.31 21.69
C ARG A 90 -8.19 -4.24 22.36
N GLN A 91 -7.66 -3.04 22.54
CA GLN A 91 -6.36 -2.84 23.17
C GLN A 91 -6.36 -3.30 24.63
N ARG A 92 -7.45 -3.04 25.38
CA ARG A 92 -7.65 -3.57 26.73
C ARG A 92 -7.65 -5.11 26.75
N VAL A 93 -8.50 -5.75 25.93
CA VAL A 93 -8.56 -7.22 25.85
C VAL A 93 -7.22 -7.83 25.46
N HIS A 94 -6.49 -7.20 24.54
CA HIS A 94 -5.15 -7.65 24.16
C HIS A 94 -4.16 -7.57 25.33
N ASN A 95 -4.18 -6.46 26.09
CA ASN A 95 -3.29 -6.26 27.23
C ASN A 95 -3.59 -7.23 28.38
N GLU A 96 -4.87 -7.43 28.71
CA GLU A 96 -5.33 -8.41 29.70
C GLU A 96 -4.85 -9.82 29.34
N ARG A 97 -5.00 -10.21 28.07
CA ARG A 97 -4.52 -11.50 27.58
C ARG A 97 -3.00 -11.61 27.60
N LYS A 98 -2.28 -10.52 27.33
CA LYS A 98 -0.82 -10.48 27.39
C LYS A 98 -0.31 -10.57 28.84
N ALA A 99 -1.16 -10.27 29.83
CA ALA A 99 -0.85 -10.52 31.24
C ALA A 99 -1.00 -11.99 31.64
N LEU A 100 -1.79 -12.79 30.91
CA LEU A 100 -1.97 -14.22 31.19
C LEU A 100 -0.68 -15.03 30.96
N PRO A 101 -0.45 -16.11 31.73
CA PRO A 101 0.63 -17.07 31.48
C PRO A 101 0.58 -17.63 30.06
N HIS A 102 1.73 -17.88 29.44
CA HIS A 102 1.80 -18.36 28.05
C HIS A 102 1.00 -19.65 27.80
N LYS A 103 0.85 -20.51 28.81
CA LYS A 103 0.08 -21.76 28.71
C LYS A 103 -1.44 -21.53 28.55
N GLU A 104 -1.94 -20.37 28.98
CA GLU A 104 -3.36 -19.97 28.99
C GLU A 104 -3.71 -19.01 27.83
N ARG A 105 -2.72 -18.58 27.05
CA ARG A 105 -2.96 -17.78 25.84
C ARG A 105 -3.43 -18.71 24.72
N GLU A 106 -4.74 -18.75 24.46
CA GLU A 106 -5.31 -19.38 23.25
C GLU A 106 -4.82 -18.67 21.97
N ASP A 107 -5.07 -19.19 20.77
CA ASP A 107 -4.75 -18.44 19.54
C ASP A 107 -5.72 -17.26 19.35
N LEU A 108 -5.25 -16.12 18.83
CA LEU A 108 -6.15 -14.96 18.60
C LEU A 108 -7.19 -15.27 17.52
N GLU A 109 -6.83 -16.15 16.59
CA GLU A 109 -7.69 -16.60 15.50
C GLU A 109 -8.70 -17.68 15.93
N SER A 110 -8.52 -18.26 17.13
CA SER A 110 -9.52 -19.16 17.72
C SER A 110 -10.60 -18.40 18.50
N GLN A 111 -10.48 -17.08 18.66
CA GLN A 111 -11.49 -16.28 19.37
C GLN A 111 -12.76 -16.08 18.55
N SER A 112 -13.89 -16.10 19.27
CA SER A 112 -15.24 -15.96 18.73
C SER A 112 -15.40 -14.72 17.85
N TRP A 113 -16.03 -14.90 16.71
CA TRP A 113 -16.55 -13.83 15.86
C TRP A 113 -17.18 -12.69 16.67
N SER A 114 -16.54 -11.51 16.71
CA SER A 114 -17.17 -10.34 17.33
C SER A 114 -18.09 -9.66 16.33
N THR A 115 -19.36 -9.49 16.69
CA THR A 115 -20.27 -8.65 15.92
C THR A 115 -19.84 -7.18 15.97
N PRO A 116 -20.12 -6.40 14.92
CA PRO A 116 -19.93 -4.95 14.96
C PRO A 116 -20.77 -4.34 16.08
N ASP A 117 -20.19 -3.37 16.78
CA ASP A 117 -20.95 -2.53 17.71
C ASP A 117 -21.88 -1.62 16.90
N LEU A 118 -23.19 -1.87 17.03
CA LEU A 118 -24.21 -1.17 16.27
C LEU A 118 -24.58 0.18 16.89
N SER A 119 -23.98 0.54 18.03
CA SER A 119 -24.12 1.88 18.59
C SER A 119 -23.66 2.92 17.57
N PRO A 120 -24.43 4.00 17.35
CA PRO A 120 -23.95 5.12 16.55
C PRO A 120 -22.68 5.78 17.09
N ASP A 121 -22.43 5.62 18.40
CA ASP A 121 -21.23 6.11 19.09
C ASP A 121 -20.12 5.04 19.16
N SER A 122 -20.19 4.02 18.31
CA SER A 122 -19.16 3.00 18.17
C SER A 122 -17.80 3.65 17.83
N PRO A 123 -16.73 3.41 18.59
CA PRO A 123 -15.46 4.10 18.39
C PRO A 123 -14.91 3.96 16.97
N GLY A 124 -14.59 5.10 16.34
CA GLY A 124 -14.03 5.17 14.99
C GLY A 124 -15.08 5.11 13.88
N LEU A 125 -16.36 4.90 14.21
CA LEU A 125 -17.46 4.90 13.26
C LEU A 125 -17.70 6.31 12.69
N GLU A 126 -17.51 7.33 13.53
CA GLU A 126 -17.61 8.74 13.17
C GLU A 126 -16.69 9.12 12.01
N SER A 127 -15.49 8.51 11.92
CA SER A 127 -14.50 8.80 10.88
C SER A 127 -14.97 8.45 9.46
N PHE A 128 -15.97 7.58 9.33
CA PHE A 128 -16.58 7.22 8.06
C PHE A 128 -17.69 8.20 7.69
N TYR A 129 -18.57 8.55 8.63
CA TYR A 129 -19.72 9.40 8.33
C TYR A 129 -19.38 10.89 8.25
N THR A 130 -18.22 11.30 8.74
CA THR A 130 -17.67 12.63 8.46
C THR A 130 -17.19 12.77 7.02
N LYS A 131 -16.88 11.65 6.34
CA LYS A 131 -16.41 11.65 4.95
C LYS A 131 -17.58 11.79 3.98
N THR A 132 -17.34 12.34 2.79
CA THR A 132 -18.38 12.46 1.75
C THR A 132 -18.64 11.11 1.07
N MET A 133 -17.65 10.22 1.04
CA MET A 133 -17.81 8.87 0.51
C MET A 133 -16.81 7.87 1.09
N PHE A 134 -17.24 6.60 1.17
CA PHE A 134 -16.42 5.49 1.65
C PHE A 134 -16.98 4.15 1.15
N ILE A 135 -16.17 3.09 1.19
CA ILE A 135 -16.62 1.72 0.88
C ILE A 135 -17.40 1.15 2.06
N CYS A 136 -18.60 0.65 1.77
CA CYS A 136 -19.51 0.08 2.75
C CYS A 136 -19.88 -1.37 2.42
N GLU A 137 -20.63 -1.99 3.32
CA GLU A 137 -21.40 -3.20 3.08
C GLU A 137 -22.73 -2.84 2.36
N PRO A 138 -23.50 -3.83 1.84
CA PRO A 138 -24.76 -3.56 1.13
C PRO A 138 -25.80 -2.79 1.96
N ASP A 139 -25.72 -2.87 3.29
CA ASP A 139 -26.59 -2.14 4.23
C ASP A 139 -26.12 -0.70 4.50
N GLY A 140 -25.08 -0.23 3.82
CA GLY A 140 -24.51 1.11 3.95
C GLY A 140 -23.57 1.31 5.13
N ARG A 141 -23.34 0.29 5.96
CA ARG A 141 -22.42 0.39 7.10
C ARG A 141 -20.96 0.21 6.64
N PRO A 142 -19.98 0.85 7.31
CA PRO A 142 -18.58 0.57 7.06
C PRO A 142 -18.26 -0.91 7.26
N ARG A 143 -17.27 -1.42 6.53
CA ARG A 143 -16.86 -2.83 6.66
C ARG A 143 -16.28 -3.08 8.05
N TRP A 144 -16.55 -4.25 8.63
CA TRP A 144 -16.07 -4.60 9.98
C TRP A 144 -14.97 -5.68 9.96
N CYS A 145 -14.06 -5.62 10.93
CA CYS A 145 -13.13 -6.70 11.25
C CYS A 145 -13.50 -7.37 12.58
N SER A 146 -14.03 -8.59 12.54
CA SER A 146 -14.37 -9.39 13.72
C SER A 146 -13.15 -9.88 14.52
N LEU A 147 -11.94 -9.85 13.95
CA LEU A 147 -10.69 -10.24 14.62
C LEU A 147 -9.98 -9.05 15.29
N CYS A 148 -10.10 -7.85 14.70
CA CYS A 148 -9.52 -6.60 15.23
C CYS A 148 -10.51 -5.77 16.05
N TRP A 149 -11.80 -6.09 16.00
CA TRP A 149 -12.88 -5.36 16.66
C TRP A 149 -12.85 -3.88 16.32
N SER A 150 -12.73 -3.62 15.02
CA SER A 150 -12.60 -2.28 14.46
C SER A 150 -13.22 -2.20 13.08
N TRP A 151 -13.76 -1.03 12.75
CA TRP A 151 -14.16 -0.68 11.39
C TRP A 151 -12.93 -0.65 10.48
N LYS A 152 -13.10 -1.14 9.25
CA LYS A 152 -12.03 -1.25 8.25
C LYS A 152 -12.09 -0.02 7.35
N PRO A 153 -11.07 0.86 7.38
CA PRO A 153 -10.89 1.86 6.35
C PRO A 153 -10.92 1.22 4.95
N ASP A 154 -11.20 2.03 3.94
CA ASP A 154 -11.16 1.60 2.54
C ASP A 154 -9.83 0.90 2.24
N ARG A 155 -9.84 -0.12 1.37
CA ARG A 155 -8.64 -0.89 0.99
C ARG A 155 -7.82 -1.52 2.13
N SER A 156 -8.32 -1.50 3.37
CA SER A 156 -7.66 -2.20 4.49
C SER A 156 -8.10 -3.66 4.56
N HIS A 157 -7.16 -4.54 4.93
CA HIS A 157 -7.37 -5.98 5.00
C HIS A 157 -6.74 -6.57 6.25
N HIS A 158 -7.36 -7.60 6.83
CA HIS A 158 -6.81 -8.31 7.97
C HIS A 158 -5.72 -9.28 7.50
N SER A 159 -4.51 -9.12 8.04
CA SER A 159 -3.41 -10.05 7.83
C SER A 159 -3.35 -11.01 9.02
N SER A 160 -3.58 -12.29 8.77
CA SER A 160 -3.41 -13.38 9.75
C SER A 160 -1.97 -13.50 10.24
N GLU A 161 -1.00 -13.16 9.38
CA GLU A 161 0.43 -13.18 9.70
C GLU A 161 0.82 -12.09 10.72
N LEU A 162 0.17 -10.92 10.65
CA LEU A 162 0.37 -9.84 11.63
C LEU A 162 -0.67 -9.85 12.77
N GLY A 163 -1.78 -10.59 12.63
CA GLY A 163 -2.93 -10.54 13.53
C GLY A 163 -3.62 -9.16 13.56
N ARG A 164 -3.49 -8.37 12.49
CA ARG A 164 -3.88 -6.95 12.43
C ARG A 164 -4.44 -6.59 11.07
N CYS A 165 -5.36 -5.62 11.06
CA CYS A 165 -5.71 -4.92 9.82
C CYS A 165 -4.57 -4.00 9.37
N VAL A 166 -4.30 -4.03 8.07
CA VAL A 166 -3.26 -3.26 7.38
C VAL A 166 -3.93 -2.39 6.32
N ARG A 167 -3.59 -1.11 6.29
CA ARG A 167 -4.05 -0.13 5.31
C ARG A 167 -3.40 -0.38 3.95
N LYS A 168 -4.19 -0.29 2.87
CA LYS A 168 -3.78 -0.59 1.48
C LYS A 168 -2.80 -1.78 1.40
N MET A 169 -3.19 -2.89 2.03
CA MET A 169 -2.35 -4.07 2.17
C MET A 169 -2.05 -4.67 0.79
N ASP A 170 -0.77 -4.89 0.49
CA ASP A 170 -0.36 -5.51 -0.77
C ASP A 170 -0.03 -6.99 -0.56
N HIS A 171 1.11 -7.30 0.07
CA HIS A 171 1.53 -8.68 0.33
C HIS A 171 2.52 -8.79 1.48
N LEU A 172 2.67 -10.01 2.03
CA LEU A 172 3.78 -10.32 2.92
C LEU A 172 4.98 -10.72 2.08
N CYS A 173 6.09 -10.01 2.23
CA CYS A 173 7.28 -10.28 1.43
C CYS A 173 8.41 -10.85 2.32
N PRO A 174 8.76 -12.14 2.16
CA PRO A 174 9.87 -12.74 2.91
C PRO A 174 11.22 -12.05 2.66
N TRP A 175 11.43 -11.51 1.46
CA TRP A 175 12.69 -10.87 1.05
C TRP A 175 13.01 -9.58 1.78
N VAL A 176 11.97 -8.83 2.16
CA VAL A 176 12.10 -7.60 2.98
C VAL A 176 11.63 -7.82 4.42
N GLY A 177 11.35 -9.06 4.80
CA GLY A 177 11.08 -9.46 6.17
C GLY A 177 9.77 -8.95 6.78
N GLY A 178 8.80 -8.50 5.96
CA GLY A 178 7.63 -7.83 6.49
C GLY A 178 6.51 -7.57 5.48
N MET A 179 5.47 -6.92 5.98
CA MET A 179 4.25 -6.61 5.22
C MET A 179 4.49 -5.36 4.36
N VAL A 180 4.27 -5.51 3.05
CA VAL A 180 4.25 -4.39 2.12
C VAL A 180 2.85 -3.78 2.09
N SER A 181 2.76 -2.48 2.34
CA SER A 181 1.51 -1.70 2.42
C SER A 181 1.74 -0.28 1.91
N GLU A 182 0.76 0.62 2.03
CA GLU A 182 0.89 2.03 1.59
C GLU A 182 2.17 2.74 2.06
N THR A 183 2.65 2.42 3.26
CA THR A 183 3.79 3.07 3.89
C THR A 183 5.12 2.66 3.27
N SER A 184 5.19 1.45 2.68
CA SER A 184 6.44 0.85 2.19
C SER A 184 6.42 0.49 0.70
N PHE A 185 5.26 0.53 0.04
CA PHE A 185 5.10 0.05 -1.34
C PHE A 185 5.91 0.88 -2.35
N ASN A 186 6.01 2.20 -2.17
CA ASN A 186 6.86 3.05 -3.00
C ASN A 186 8.34 2.65 -2.91
N PHE A 187 8.86 2.45 -1.70
CA PHE A 187 10.23 1.99 -1.48
C PHE A 187 10.47 0.59 -2.06
N PHE A 188 9.49 -0.31 -1.94
CA PHE A 188 9.54 -1.63 -2.55
C PHE A 188 9.60 -1.57 -4.09
N ALA A 189 8.81 -0.69 -4.71
CA ALA A 189 8.84 -0.48 -6.15
C ALA A 189 10.19 0.07 -6.62
N GLN A 190 10.76 1.04 -5.90
CA GLN A 190 12.12 1.55 -6.15
C GLN A 190 13.18 0.46 -6.00
N PHE A 191 13.09 -0.33 -4.93
CA PHE A 191 14.00 -1.44 -4.67
C PHE A 191 14.01 -2.45 -5.83
N THR A 192 12.84 -2.92 -6.26
CA THR A 192 12.75 -3.89 -7.36
C THR A 192 13.25 -3.31 -8.69
N TYR A 193 12.97 -2.03 -8.96
CA TYR A 193 13.49 -1.33 -10.14
C TYR A 193 15.02 -1.23 -10.13
N TRP A 194 15.61 -0.74 -9.04
CA TRP A 194 17.07 -0.58 -8.95
C TRP A 194 17.82 -1.91 -8.93
N VAL A 195 17.26 -2.94 -8.29
CA VAL A 195 17.83 -4.31 -8.37
C VAL A 195 17.76 -4.84 -9.80
N SER A 196 16.66 -4.60 -10.54
CA SER A 196 16.57 -5.00 -11.94
C SER A 196 17.66 -4.34 -12.79
N MET A 197 17.90 -3.03 -12.62
CA MET A 197 18.97 -2.33 -13.33
C MET A 197 20.37 -2.82 -12.94
N TYR A 198 20.61 -3.04 -11.64
CA TYR A 198 21.86 -3.61 -11.13
C TYR A 198 22.15 -4.99 -11.74
N LEU A 199 21.14 -5.87 -11.78
CA LEU A 199 21.28 -7.21 -12.35
C LEU A 199 21.43 -7.17 -13.87
N ALA A 200 20.79 -6.22 -14.56
CA ALA A 200 21.00 -6.00 -16.00
C ALA A 200 22.45 -5.63 -16.31
N VAL A 201 23.10 -4.78 -15.49
CA VAL A 201 24.54 -4.48 -15.61
C VAL A 201 25.39 -5.73 -15.39
N CYS A 202 25.04 -6.58 -14.41
CA CYS A 202 25.76 -7.84 -14.16
C CYS A 202 25.64 -8.81 -15.35
N VAL A 203 24.43 -8.98 -15.89
CA VAL A 203 24.17 -9.82 -17.08
C VAL A 203 24.92 -9.27 -18.29
N ALA A 204 24.86 -7.97 -18.55
CA ALA A 204 25.54 -7.35 -19.67
C ALA A 204 27.06 -7.51 -19.57
N THR A 205 27.64 -7.29 -18.38
CA THR A 205 29.08 -7.45 -18.13
C THR A 205 29.52 -8.90 -18.32
N ALA A 206 28.80 -9.86 -17.72
CA ALA A 206 29.14 -11.27 -17.82
C ALA A 206 28.94 -11.81 -19.24
N GLY A 207 27.85 -11.44 -19.91
CA GLY A 207 27.55 -11.83 -21.28
C GLY A 207 28.59 -11.28 -22.27
N TYR A 208 29.01 -10.03 -22.11
CA TYR A 208 30.07 -9.43 -22.92
C TYR A 208 31.41 -10.14 -22.71
N CYS A 209 31.82 -10.38 -21.46
CA CYS A 209 33.07 -11.09 -21.17
C CYS A 209 33.04 -12.52 -21.70
N LEU A 210 31.92 -13.25 -21.54
CA LEU A 210 31.75 -14.60 -22.06
C LEU A 210 31.89 -14.63 -23.59
N HIS A 211 31.20 -13.72 -24.28
CA HIS A 211 31.29 -13.62 -25.73
C HIS A 211 32.73 -13.41 -26.20
N LYS A 212 33.48 -12.56 -25.49
CA LYS A 212 34.88 -12.28 -25.78
C LYS A 212 35.79 -13.48 -25.52
N GLN A 213 35.60 -14.20 -24.40
CA GLN A 213 36.35 -15.43 -24.11
C GLN A 213 36.14 -16.48 -25.21
N ILE A 214 34.90 -16.63 -25.69
CA ILE A 214 34.57 -17.55 -26.78
C ILE A 214 35.26 -17.12 -28.09
N GLN A 215 35.24 -15.83 -28.43
CA GLN A 215 35.89 -15.33 -29.64
C GLN A 215 37.42 -15.46 -29.59
N ALA A 216 38.02 -15.22 -28.42
CA ALA A 216 39.46 -15.35 -28.20
C ALA A 216 39.92 -16.81 -28.05
N SER A 217 39.00 -17.77 -27.96
CA SER A 217 39.28 -19.17 -27.60
C SER A 217 40.00 -19.32 -26.26
N ASP A 218 39.72 -18.40 -25.33
CA ASP A 218 40.22 -18.43 -23.96
C ASP A 218 39.51 -19.52 -23.15
N PRO A 219 40.16 -20.08 -22.11
CA PRO A 219 39.50 -20.99 -21.19
C PRO A 219 38.33 -20.29 -20.49
N LEU A 220 37.15 -20.92 -20.52
CA LEU A 220 35.93 -20.37 -19.92
C LEU A 220 36.09 -20.21 -18.41
N ASP A 221 35.94 -18.98 -17.92
CA ASP A 221 35.94 -18.71 -16.48
C ASP A 221 34.59 -19.12 -15.87
N TRP A 222 34.63 -20.08 -14.94
CA TRP A 222 33.45 -20.54 -14.20
C TRP A 222 32.70 -19.40 -13.50
N ARG A 223 33.41 -18.34 -13.10
CA ARG A 223 32.81 -17.18 -12.41
C ARG A 223 31.88 -16.41 -13.34
N VAL A 224 32.25 -16.27 -14.62
CA VAL A 224 31.41 -15.64 -15.64
C VAL A 224 30.12 -16.42 -15.80
N VAL A 225 30.21 -17.75 -15.89
CA VAL A 225 29.05 -18.64 -16.05
C VAL A 225 28.13 -18.55 -14.84
N VAL A 226 28.68 -18.61 -13.62
CA VAL A 226 27.89 -18.50 -12.38
C VAL A 226 27.22 -17.15 -12.27
N ILE A 227 27.92 -16.04 -12.55
CA ILE A 227 27.32 -14.71 -12.51
C ILE A 227 26.23 -14.56 -13.56
N LEU A 228 26.46 -15.01 -14.80
CA LEU A 228 25.46 -14.94 -15.86
C LEU A 228 24.20 -15.72 -15.49
N ALA A 229 24.35 -16.93 -14.95
CA ALA A 229 23.23 -17.77 -14.52
C ALA A 229 22.45 -17.13 -13.35
N LEU A 230 23.15 -16.71 -12.29
CA LEU A 230 22.51 -16.13 -11.11
C LEU A 230 21.88 -14.76 -11.41
N SER A 231 22.62 -13.87 -12.08
CA SER A 231 22.10 -12.54 -12.43
C SER A 231 21.00 -12.61 -13.49
N GLY A 232 21.02 -13.59 -14.40
CA GLY A 232 19.92 -13.85 -15.32
C GLY A 232 18.66 -14.33 -14.60
N LEU A 233 18.77 -15.32 -13.73
CA LEU A 233 17.64 -15.86 -12.96
C LEU A 233 17.01 -14.81 -12.05
N PHE A 234 17.81 -14.17 -11.20
CA PHE A 234 17.31 -13.14 -10.28
C PHE A 234 16.94 -11.86 -11.03
N GLY A 235 17.58 -11.56 -12.16
CA GLY A 235 17.30 -10.40 -13.00
C GLY A 235 15.93 -10.51 -13.64
N LEU A 236 15.57 -11.69 -14.16
CA LEU A 236 14.23 -11.96 -14.69
C LEU A 236 13.16 -11.81 -13.61
N PHE A 237 13.41 -12.35 -12.41
CA PHE A 237 12.49 -12.21 -11.28
C PHE A 237 12.33 -10.75 -10.85
N ALA A 238 13.44 -10.02 -10.67
CA ALA A 238 13.42 -8.62 -10.28
C ALA A 238 12.74 -7.73 -11.33
N PHE A 239 12.99 -7.98 -12.62
CA PHE A 239 12.34 -7.28 -13.72
C PHE A 239 10.83 -7.53 -13.73
N GLY A 240 10.39 -8.78 -13.59
CA GLY A 240 8.96 -9.13 -13.50
C GLY A 240 8.26 -8.44 -12.32
N MET A 241 8.91 -8.43 -11.15
CA MET A 241 8.42 -7.72 -9.96
C MET A 241 8.38 -6.20 -10.15
N SER A 242 9.38 -5.61 -10.82
CA SER A 242 9.39 -4.19 -11.13
C SER A 242 8.27 -3.80 -12.10
N MET A 243 8.02 -4.62 -13.12
CA MET A 243 6.93 -4.42 -14.08
C MET A 243 5.56 -4.55 -13.41
N THR A 244 5.38 -5.54 -12.53
CA THR A 244 4.12 -5.70 -11.77
C THR A 244 3.93 -4.55 -10.78
N SER A 245 4.97 -4.12 -10.09
CA SER A 245 4.89 -2.96 -9.19
C SER A 245 4.53 -1.69 -9.96
N THR A 246 5.15 -1.47 -11.12
CA THR A 246 4.82 -0.36 -12.02
C THR A 246 3.36 -0.42 -12.44
N ARG A 247 2.88 -1.60 -12.85
CA ARG A 247 1.48 -1.81 -13.20
C ARG A 247 0.54 -1.43 -12.05
N TYR A 248 0.83 -1.89 -10.83
CA TYR A 248 0.00 -1.60 -9.65
C TYR A 248 -0.02 -0.12 -9.30
N ILE A 249 1.11 0.56 -9.48
CA ILE A 249 1.21 2.01 -9.34
C ILE A 249 0.32 2.71 -10.37
N VAL A 250 0.44 2.37 -11.65
CA VAL A 250 -0.26 3.12 -12.72
C VAL A 250 -1.75 2.77 -12.83
N GLU A 251 -2.18 1.57 -12.43
CA GLU A 251 -3.59 1.15 -12.35
C GLU A 251 -4.20 1.43 -10.97
N ASN A 252 -3.42 1.90 -9.99
CA ASN A 252 -3.81 2.09 -8.58
C ASN A 252 -4.51 0.88 -7.96
N ILE A 253 -3.97 -0.31 -8.20
CA ILE A 253 -4.44 -1.59 -7.65
C ILE A 253 -3.39 -2.17 -6.71
N THR A 254 -3.83 -3.03 -5.80
CA THR A 254 -2.97 -3.88 -4.98
C THR A 254 -3.07 -5.34 -5.43
N ASN A 255 -2.16 -6.18 -4.97
CA ASN A 255 -2.26 -7.64 -5.07
C ASN A 255 -3.65 -8.16 -4.62
N ILE A 256 -4.20 -7.61 -3.52
CA ILE A 256 -5.51 -8.01 -3.01
C ILE A 256 -6.63 -7.63 -3.98
N ASP A 257 -6.54 -6.45 -4.59
CA ASP A 257 -7.52 -5.99 -5.58
C ASP A 257 -7.52 -6.91 -6.81
N VAL A 258 -6.33 -7.37 -7.26
CA VAL A 258 -6.20 -8.34 -8.36
C VAL A 258 -6.89 -9.67 -8.02
N PHE A 259 -6.67 -10.22 -6.82
CA PHE A 259 -7.36 -11.43 -6.37
C PHE A 259 -8.88 -11.23 -6.30
N LYS A 260 -9.32 -10.00 -6.03
CA LYS A 260 -10.72 -9.60 -5.94
C LYS A 260 -11.24 -8.90 -7.19
N ARG A 261 -10.62 -9.09 -8.36
CA ARG A 261 -11.01 -8.39 -9.61
C ARG A 261 -12.47 -8.54 -10.03
N ARG A 262 -13.17 -9.59 -9.56
CA ARG A 262 -14.60 -9.83 -9.83
C ARG A 262 -15.51 -9.35 -8.70
N ALA A 263 -14.95 -8.87 -7.61
CA ALA A 263 -15.73 -8.34 -6.50
C ALA A 263 -16.33 -7.00 -6.91
N VAL A 264 -17.54 -6.77 -6.42
CA VAL A 264 -18.22 -5.47 -6.53
C VAL A 264 -17.97 -4.68 -5.25
N HIS A 265 -17.89 -3.37 -5.40
CA HIS A 265 -17.75 -2.44 -4.28
C HIS A 265 -19.08 -1.74 -4.06
N TYR A 266 -19.56 -1.74 -2.81
CA TYR A 266 -20.64 -0.84 -2.39
C TYR A 266 -20.02 0.44 -1.87
N ILE A 267 -20.53 1.58 -2.32
CA ILE A 267 -20.00 2.91 -2.01
C ILE A 267 -21.15 3.72 -1.42
N ALA A 268 -20.92 4.23 -0.22
CA ALA A 268 -21.81 5.21 0.39
C ALA A 268 -21.41 6.59 -0.11
N ILE A 269 -22.29 7.30 -0.81
CA ILE A 269 -22.06 8.65 -1.35
C ILE A 269 -23.00 9.62 -0.63
N ARG A 270 -22.44 10.67 -0.04
CA ARG A 270 -23.21 11.68 0.70
C ARG A 270 -24.16 12.43 -0.23
N VAL A 271 -25.43 12.47 0.16
CA VAL A 271 -26.52 13.17 -0.54
C VAL A 271 -27.15 14.24 0.36
N PRO A 272 -27.93 15.18 -0.20
CA PRO A 272 -28.75 16.08 0.60
C PRO A 272 -29.63 15.32 1.60
N ARG A 273 -29.97 15.99 2.70
CA ARG A 273 -30.83 15.38 3.71
C ARG A 273 -32.24 15.20 3.18
N GLY A 274 -32.87 14.10 3.59
CA GLY A 274 -34.23 13.78 3.18
C GLY A 274 -34.34 13.26 1.75
N THR A 275 -33.22 13.00 1.06
CA THR A 275 -33.24 12.27 -0.21
C THR A 275 -33.88 10.89 0.02
N PRO A 276 -35.02 10.60 -0.62
CA PRO A 276 -35.70 9.32 -0.46
C PRO A 276 -34.89 8.21 -1.12
N SER A 277 -35.08 6.98 -0.66
CA SER A 277 -34.62 5.81 -1.40
C SER A 277 -35.38 5.70 -2.73
N THR A 278 -34.69 5.28 -3.78
CA THR A 278 -35.26 5.12 -5.12
C THR A 278 -35.17 3.65 -5.55
N ALA A 279 -35.70 3.33 -6.74
CA ALA A 279 -35.46 2.01 -7.34
C ALA A 279 -33.98 1.79 -7.72
N SER A 280 -33.20 2.87 -7.88
CA SER A 280 -31.79 2.80 -8.30
C SER A 280 -30.81 2.74 -7.13
N TYR A 281 -31.14 3.27 -5.96
CA TYR A 281 -30.26 3.23 -4.78
C TYR A 281 -31.06 3.30 -3.46
N GLN A 282 -30.51 2.70 -2.42
CA GLN A 282 -31.02 2.83 -1.06
C GLN A 282 -30.32 3.97 -0.34
N THR A 283 -31.03 4.63 0.59
CA THR A 283 -30.45 5.70 1.42
C THR A 283 -30.34 5.28 2.87
N VAL A 284 -29.22 5.63 3.49
CA VAL A 284 -28.95 5.41 4.92
C VAL A 284 -28.63 6.75 5.54
N THR A 285 -29.23 7.04 6.70
CA THR A 285 -28.98 8.26 7.45
C THR A 285 -28.30 7.93 8.76
N PHE A 286 -27.19 8.62 9.02
CA PHE A 286 -26.41 8.50 10.25
C PHE A 286 -26.62 9.72 11.15
N PRO A 287 -26.57 9.55 12.49
CA PRO A 287 -26.41 8.28 13.23
C PRO A 287 -27.55 7.29 12.98
N LEU A 288 -27.26 5.98 12.97
CA LEU A 288 -28.28 4.95 12.73
C LEU A 288 -29.37 5.02 13.82
N PRO A 289 -30.64 4.68 13.50
CA PRO A 289 -31.65 4.49 14.53
C PRO A 289 -31.16 3.43 15.54
N GLY A 290 -31.32 3.72 16.84
CA GLY A 290 -31.05 2.75 17.90
C GLY A 290 -31.92 1.49 17.74
N PRO A 291 -31.55 0.37 18.39
CA PRO A 291 -32.36 -0.84 18.32
C PRO A 291 -33.82 -0.59 18.74
N PRO A 292 -34.80 -1.30 18.14
CA PRO A 292 -36.20 -1.12 18.47
C PRO A 292 -36.44 -1.38 19.96
N GLY A 293 -36.92 -0.37 20.68
CA GLY A 293 -37.10 -0.38 22.15
C GLY A 293 -36.15 0.56 22.89
N THR A 294 -35.08 1.03 22.25
CA THR A 294 -34.37 2.25 22.67
C THR A 294 -35.12 3.39 22.03
N GLU A 295 -35.96 4.11 22.78
CA GLU A 295 -36.44 5.40 22.29
C GLU A 295 -35.19 6.22 21.87
N PRO A 296 -35.21 6.88 20.70
CA PRO A 296 -34.18 7.88 20.41
C PRO A 296 -34.32 8.87 21.55
N HIS A 297 -33.38 8.87 22.51
CA HIS A 297 -33.50 9.58 23.78
C HIS A 297 -34.36 10.81 23.56
N SER A 298 -35.66 10.70 23.89
CA SER A 298 -36.52 11.87 23.93
C SER A 298 -35.72 12.77 24.86
N PRO A 299 -35.21 13.92 24.40
CA PRO A 299 -34.38 14.72 25.26
C PRO A 299 -35.24 14.96 26.47
N ALA A 300 -34.79 14.47 27.63
CA ALA A 300 -35.60 14.44 28.84
C ALA A 300 -36.01 15.85 29.32
N ASN A 301 -35.66 16.89 28.55
CA ASN A 301 -36.07 18.27 28.68
C ASN A 301 -36.15 18.92 27.28
N GLY A 302 -37.28 18.82 26.55
CA GLY A 302 -37.67 19.78 25.50
C GLY A 302 -36.59 20.28 24.51
N PHE A 303 -35.56 19.47 24.24
CA PHE A 303 -34.36 19.96 23.57
C PHE A 303 -34.65 20.02 22.07
N THR A 304 -34.85 21.23 21.57
CA THR A 304 -34.82 21.46 20.13
C THR A 304 -33.43 21.09 19.65
N PRO A 305 -33.28 20.16 18.68
CA PRO A 305 -31.98 19.79 18.14
C PRO A 305 -31.27 21.06 17.71
N SER A 306 -30.10 21.34 18.30
CA SER A 306 -29.38 22.56 17.97
C SER A 306 -29.05 22.58 16.48
N SER A 307 -28.77 23.75 15.90
CA SER A 307 -28.28 23.83 14.51
C SER A 307 -27.06 22.92 14.27
N ARG A 308 -26.24 22.72 15.31
CA ARG A 308 -25.10 21.81 15.34
C ARG A 308 -25.51 20.32 15.32
N ASP A 309 -26.51 19.92 16.11
CA ASP A 309 -27.01 18.54 16.13
C ASP A 309 -27.72 18.18 14.83
N ARG A 310 -28.46 19.15 14.29
CA ARG A 310 -28.98 19.05 12.93
C ARG A 310 -27.83 18.85 11.97
N GLN A 311 -26.75 19.66 12.01
CA GLN A 311 -25.57 19.52 11.15
C GLN A 311 -24.81 18.17 11.26
N ALA A 312 -24.97 17.43 12.36
CA ALA A 312 -24.36 16.10 12.54
C ALA A 312 -25.04 14.97 11.73
N VAL A 313 -26.30 15.14 11.32
CA VAL A 313 -27.02 14.11 10.55
C VAL A 313 -26.51 14.04 9.10
N ARG A 314 -26.16 12.85 8.61
CA ARG A 314 -25.60 12.65 7.26
C ARG A 314 -26.36 11.55 6.53
N THR A 315 -26.91 11.86 5.36
CA THR A 315 -27.60 10.89 4.50
C THR A 315 -26.65 10.47 3.38
N PHE A 316 -26.60 9.17 3.11
CA PHE A 316 -25.79 8.56 2.07
C PHE A 316 -26.66 7.73 1.16
N ALA A 317 -26.42 7.82 -0.15
CA ALA A 317 -26.94 6.89 -1.14
C ALA A 317 -25.94 5.74 -1.31
N ILE A 318 -26.44 4.51 -1.29
CA ILE A 318 -25.63 3.31 -1.45
C ILE A 318 -25.68 2.88 -2.91
N VAL A 319 -24.56 3.03 -3.60
CA VAL A 319 -24.38 2.61 -5.00
C VAL A 319 -23.43 1.43 -5.08
N LYS A 320 -23.47 0.68 -6.18
CA LYS A 320 -22.60 -0.48 -6.40
C LYS A 320 -21.82 -0.32 -7.69
N THR A 321 -20.58 -0.79 -7.70
CA THR A 321 -19.80 -0.94 -8.93
C THR A 321 -20.18 -2.22 -9.67
N GLU A 322 -19.79 -2.29 -10.94
CA GLU A 322 -19.80 -3.52 -11.74
C GLU A 322 -18.50 -4.32 -11.56
N PRO A 323 -18.51 -5.64 -11.85
CA PRO A 323 -17.30 -6.46 -11.76
C PRO A 323 -16.20 -5.94 -12.69
N GLY A 324 -15.03 -5.68 -12.12
CA GLY A 324 -13.84 -5.20 -12.85
C GLY A 324 -13.67 -3.68 -12.86
N GLU A 325 -14.64 -2.92 -12.38
CA GLU A 325 -14.49 -1.46 -12.25
C GLU A 325 -13.60 -1.11 -11.05
N ASN A 326 -12.63 -0.21 -11.25
CA ASN A 326 -11.75 0.28 -10.19
C ASN A 326 -12.18 1.68 -9.73
N PRO A 327 -12.82 1.82 -8.56
CA PRO A 327 -13.24 3.13 -8.05
C PRO A 327 -12.07 4.02 -7.61
N PHE A 328 -10.86 3.49 -7.47
CA PHE A 328 -9.67 4.23 -7.05
C PHE A 328 -8.77 4.64 -8.22
N ASP A 329 -9.14 4.36 -9.47
CA ASP A 329 -8.36 4.77 -10.63
C ASP A 329 -8.50 6.27 -10.92
N LEU A 330 -7.45 7.03 -10.63
CA LEU A 330 -7.36 8.49 -10.83
C LEU A 330 -6.82 8.85 -12.23
N GLY A 331 -6.50 7.85 -13.05
CA GLY A 331 -5.71 7.96 -14.27
C GLY A 331 -4.22 7.81 -14.02
N TYR A 332 -3.50 7.32 -15.04
CA TYR A 332 -2.10 6.86 -14.95
C TYR A 332 -1.16 7.78 -14.16
N TRP A 333 -1.19 9.08 -14.43
CA TRP A 333 -0.25 10.03 -13.81
C TRP A 333 -0.60 10.38 -12.36
N ARG A 334 -1.90 10.50 -12.05
CA ARG A 334 -2.35 10.78 -10.69
C ARG A 334 -2.18 9.56 -9.80
N ASN A 335 -2.42 8.37 -10.33
CA ASN A 335 -2.10 7.11 -9.68
C ASN A 335 -0.62 7.00 -9.35
N PHE A 336 0.24 7.32 -10.32
CA PHE A 336 1.69 7.34 -10.12
C PHE A 336 2.09 8.29 -9.00
N LYS A 337 1.62 9.55 -9.04
CA LYS A 337 1.92 10.55 -8.01
C LYS A 337 1.37 10.19 -6.63
N ALA A 338 0.21 9.54 -6.55
CA ALA A 338 -0.38 9.10 -5.29
C ALA A 338 0.51 8.09 -4.54
N VAL A 339 1.34 7.33 -5.28
CA VAL A 339 2.29 6.37 -4.69
C VAL A 339 3.71 6.95 -4.62
N MET A 340 4.23 7.45 -5.73
CA MET A 340 5.65 7.80 -5.88
C MET A 340 5.98 9.22 -5.44
N GLY A 341 4.98 10.09 -5.25
CA GLY A 341 5.22 11.49 -4.89
C GLY A 341 5.20 12.44 -6.08
N ASN A 342 5.49 13.71 -5.82
CA ASN A 342 5.30 14.81 -6.77
C ASN A 342 6.59 15.27 -7.44
N ASN A 343 7.76 14.89 -6.93
CA ASN A 343 9.05 15.30 -7.49
C ASN A 343 9.90 14.11 -7.94
N ILE A 344 10.85 14.38 -8.85
CA ILE A 344 11.69 13.32 -9.43
C ILE A 344 12.65 12.69 -8.42
N PHE A 345 13.03 13.42 -7.38
CA PHE A 345 13.90 12.90 -6.33
C PHE A 345 13.18 11.84 -5.49
N GLU A 346 11.90 12.04 -5.18
CA GLU A 346 11.03 11.05 -4.53
C GLU A 346 10.81 9.82 -5.41
N TRP A 347 10.87 9.95 -6.73
CA TRP A 347 10.73 8.81 -7.63
C TRP A 347 11.98 7.93 -7.63
N LEU A 348 13.16 8.55 -7.57
CA LEU A 348 14.44 7.85 -7.68
C LEU A 348 15.00 7.43 -6.32
N LEU A 349 14.79 8.24 -5.28
CA LEU A 349 15.39 8.09 -3.96
C LEU A 349 14.34 7.70 -2.91
N PRO A 350 14.69 6.82 -1.96
CA PRO A 350 13.75 6.29 -0.96
C PRO A 350 13.64 7.23 0.26
N ILE A 351 13.11 8.43 0.05
CA ILE A 351 13.09 9.50 1.06
C ILE A 351 11.73 9.52 1.78
N GLU A 352 10.68 9.96 1.10
CA GLU A 352 9.36 10.20 1.69
C GLU A 352 8.40 9.00 1.52
N HIS A 353 7.45 8.89 2.43
CA HIS A 353 6.35 7.92 2.29
C HIS A 353 5.38 8.35 1.18
N SER A 354 4.65 7.39 0.63
CA SER A 354 3.63 7.65 -0.39
C SER A 354 2.64 8.73 0.07
N PRO A 355 2.27 9.72 -0.77
CA PRO A 355 1.25 10.71 -0.43
C PRO A 355 -0.10 10.10 0.00
N CYS A 356 -0.43 8.91 -0.52
CA CYS A 356 -1.64 8.18 -0.14
C CYS A 356 -1.69 7.70 1.32
N CYS A 357 -0.61 7.86 2.10
CA CYS A 357 -0.61 7.60 3.55
C CYS A 357 -1.35 8.69 4.35
N ASN A 358 -1.70 9.82 3.73
CA ASN A 358 -2.52 10.85 4.36
C ASN A 358 -4.01 10.52 4.18
N HIS A 359 -4.75 10.43 5.28
CA HIS A 359 -6.18 10.11 5.30
C HIS A 359 -7.07 11.23 5.84
N ASP A 360 -6.52 12.44 6.00
CA ASP A 360 -7.19 13.60 6.60
C ASP A 360 -8.21 14.25 5.66
N SER A 361 -8.27 13.81 4.39
CA SER A 361 -9.25 14.31 3.43
C SER A 361 -10.69 14.12 3.95
N PRO A 362 -11.52 15.17 3.92
CA PRO A 362 -12.94 15.05 4.25
C PRO A 362 -13.73 14.32 3.16
N GLU A 363 -13.13 14.01 2.01
CA GLU A 363 -13.81 13.30 0.93
C GLU A 363 -13.88 11.80 1.20
N SER A 364 -12.73 11.16 1.42
CA SER A 364 -12.61 9.71 1.55
C SER A 364 -11.30 9.32 2.25
N PHE A 365 -11.06 8.02 2.50
CA PHE A 365 -9.77 7.55 3.03
C PHE A 365 -8.67 7.51 1.95
N TYR A 366 -9.07 7.16 0.72
CA TYR A 366 -8.25 7.23 -0.49
C TYR A 366 -9.07 7.92 -1.57
N GLU A 367 -8.42 8.77 -2.35
CA GLU A 367 -9.10 9.49 -3.42
C GLU A 367 -9.80 8.53 -4.39
N PHE A 368 -11.03 8.89 -4.78
CA PHE A 368 -11.82 8.16 -5.75
C PHE A 368 -11.66 8.74 -7.16
N GLY A 369 -11.75 7.86 -8.16
CA GLY A 369 -11.58 8.14 -9.57
C GLY A 369 -12.80 8.75 -10.26
N SER A 370 -12.68 8.92 -11.58
CA SER A 370 -13.77 9.40 -12.44
C SER A 370 -15.01 8.49 -12.42
N LEU A 371 -14.83 7.21 -12.07
CA LEU A 371 -15.91 6.23 -11.92
C LEU A 371 -17.02 6.73 -10.99
N ILE A 372 -16.70 7.53 -9.97
CA ILE A 372 -17.73 8.06 -9.06
C ILE A 372 -18.73 8.96 -9.78
N GLU A 373 -18.29 9.77 -10.74
CA GLU A 373 -19.20 10.62 -11.51
C GLU A 373 -20.08 9.78 -12.44
N GLU A 374 -19.54 8.72 -13.03
CA GLU A 374 -20.32 7.76 -13.82
C GLU A 374 -21.34 7.00 -12.96
N LEU A 375 -20.98 6.62 -11.73
CA LEU A 375 -21.91 5.97 -10.79
C LEU A 375 -23.01 6.94 -10.35
N LYS A 376 -22.66 8.21 -10.10
CA LYS A 376 -23.66 9.24 -9.80
C LYS A 376 -24.64 9.40 -10.97
N GLU A 377 -24.14 9.45 -12.20
CA GLU A 377 -24.97 9.53 -13.40
C GLU A 377 -25.85 8.28 -13.58
N ARG A 378 -25.26 7.07 -13.51
CA ARG A 378 -25.97 5.79 -13.62
C ARG A 378 -27.11 5.63 -12.62
N HIS A 379 -26.94 6.16 -11.41
CA HIS A 379 -27.93 6.05 -10.34
C HIS A 379 -28.81 7.31 -10.18
N GLY A 380 -28.60 8.36 -10.99
CA GLY A 380 -29.38 9.60 -10.93
C GLY A 380 -29.12 10.45 -9.68
N LEU A 381 -27.90 10.42 -9.15
CA LEU A 381 -27.48 11.22 -8.00
C LEU A 381 -27.11 12.66 -8.42
N PRO A 382 -27.31 13.66 -7.54
CA PRO A 382 -26.93 15.04 -7.85
C PRO A 382 -25.43 15.15 -8.12
N GLN A 383 -25.06 15.67 -9.29
CA GLN A 383 -23.67 16.00 -9.59
C GLN A 383 -23.23 17.17 -8.72
N GLY A 384 -22.14 16.99 -7.97
CA GLY A 384 -21.55 18.10 -7.20
C GLY A 384 -21.10 19.18 -8.18
N HIS A 385 -21.37 20.46 -7.90
CA HIS A 385 -20.78 21.55 -8.65
C HIS A 385 -19.25 21.37 -8.65
N ARG A 386 -18.69 21.01 -9.80
CA ARG A 386 -17.26 21.13 -10.09
C ARG A 386 -16.89 22.56 -9.72
N ARG A 387 -16.16 22.77 -8.60
CA ARG A 387 -15.34 23.98 -8.50
C ARG A 387 -14.33 23.85 -9.63
N ARG A 388 -14.68 24.44 -10.78
CA ARG A 388 -13.70 24.83 -11.79
C ARG A 388 -12.69 25.66 -11.00
N HIS A 389 -11.49 25.15 -10.76
CA HIS A 389 -10.37 25.99 -10.40
C HIS A 389 -10.19 26.96 -11.57
N SER A 390 -10.82 28.12 -11.44
CA SER A 390 -10.58 29.26 -12.30
C SER A 390 -9.19 29.76 -11.96
N ARG A 391 -8.42 30.11 -12.99
CA ARG A 391 -7.11 30.78 -12.90
C ARG A 391 -7.16 32.10 -12.09
N ALA A 392 -8.34 32.56 -11.68
CA ALA A 392 -8.56 33.67 -10.76
C ALA A 392 -8.25 33.32 -9.29
N ASP A 393 -8.45 32.08 -8.84
CA ASP A 393 -8.20 31.68 -7.44
C ASP A 393 -6.70 31.54 -7.13
N GLU A 394 -5.87 31.42 -8.16
CA GLU A 394 -4.40 31.36 -8.04
C GLU A 394 -3.78 32.74 -7.80
N VAL A 395 -4.49 33.82 -8.18
CA VAL A 395 -4.03 35.21 -7.96
C VAL A 395 -4.32 35.66 -6.53
N GLU A 396 -5.45 35.22 -5.94
CA GLU A 396 -5.86 35.67 -4.60
C GLU A 396 -5.05 35.03 -3.44
N MET A 397 -4.37 33.90 -3.68
CA MET A 397 -3.45 33.29 -2.70
C MET A 397 -2.03 33.87 -2.72
N VAL A 398 -1.67 34.68 -3.72
CA VAL A 398 -0.35 35.34 -3.79
C VAL A 398 -0.34 36.69 -3.05
N GLU A 399 -1.48 37.37 -2.94
CA GLU A 399 -1.58 38.70 -2.31
C GLU A 399 -1.69 38.70 -0.77
N ARG A 400 -1.79 37.53 -0.11
CA ARG A 400 -1.86 37.44 1.36
C ARG A 400 -0.58 36.88 2.00
N ARG A 401 0.59 37.27 1.52
CA ARG A 401 1.81 37.21 2.35
C ARG A 401 1.94 38.52 3.15
N PRO A 402 1.96 38.49 4.49
CA PRO A 402 2.29 39.68 5.25
C PRO A 402 3.77 40.02 4.99
N SER A 403 4.01 41.30 4.68
CA SER A 403 5.34 41.89 4.67
C SER A 403 6.01 41.67 6.02
N ARG A 404 7.19 41.04 6.02
CA ARG A 404 8.09 41.04 7.17
C ARG A 404 8.83 42.38 7.14
N ASP A 405 8.47 43.25 8.08
CA ASP A 405 9.40 44.21 8.67
C ASP A 405 10.27 43.50 9.72
#